data_AF-A0A270PKQ2-F1
#
_entry.id   AF-A0A270PKQ2-F1
#
_cell.length_a   1.000
_cell.length_b   1.000
_cell.length_c   1.000
_cell.angle_alpha   90.00
_cell.angle_beta   90.00
_cell.angle_gamma   90.00
#
_symmetry.space_group_name_H-M   'P 1'
#
loop_
_entity.id
_entity.type
_entity.pdbx_description
1 polymer ?
#
loop_
_entity_poly.entity_id
_entity_poly.type
_entity_poly.pdbx_seq_one_letter_code
_entity_poly.pdbx_strand_id
1 'polypeptide(L)'
;MLTLGNIFVLMLLATAGAWLWHNHGLRERALERVKQHCSNVGIELLDGNVAFKKIAFIKDARGRRRLARVYNFEFTVTGETRHNGTITQFGAHSAQIELAPYPMPFDDTPPVVDVVKPSAQVIELSHWRQEHNKWRP
;
A
#
# COMPACT_ATOMS: atom_id res chain seq x y z
N MET A 1 51.27 11.36 -15.85
CA MET A 1 50.54 12.14 -16.88
C MET A 1 49.10 11.63 -16.88
N LEU A 2 48.12 12.41 -16.40
CA LEU A 2 46.71 12.06 -16.55
C LEU A 2 46.36 12.21 -18.04
N THR A 3 46.20 11.09 -18.73
CA THR A 3 45.77 11.07 -20.14
C THR A 3 44.28 11.38 -20.23
N LEU A 4 43.84 11.87 -21.40
CA LEU A 4 42.43 12.15 -21.67
C LEU A 4 41.55 10.90 -21.41
N GLY A 5 42.07 9.71 -21.73
CA GLY A 5 41.41 8.44 -21.46
C GLY A 5 41.19 8.18 -19.96
N ASN A 6 42.19 8.44 -19.12
CA ASN A 6 42.05 8.29 -17.67
C ASN A 6 41.01 9.27 -17.11
N ILE A 7 40.99 10.52 -17.60
CA ILE A 7 39.99 11.51 -17.19
C ILE A 7 38.58 11.06 -17.59
N PHE A 8 38.41 10.53 -18.80
CA PHE A 8 37.12 10.02 -19.27
C PHE A 8 36.60 8.87 -18.40
N VAL A 9 37.45 7.88 -18.10
CA VAL A 9 37.07 6.75 -17.22
C VAL A 9 36.72 7.22 -15.82
N LEU A 10 37.50 8.14 -15.24
CA LEU A 10 37.21 8.71 -13.93
C LEU A 10 35.88 9.46 -13.92
N MET A 11 35.57 10.21 -14.98
CA MET A 11 34.28 10.91 -15.08
C MET A 11 33.11 9.94 -15.20
N LEU A 12 33.29 8.85 -15.96
CA LEU A 12 32.28 7.80 -16.11
C LEU A 12 32.02 7.09 -14.77
N LEU A 13 33.08 6.73 -14.03
CA LEU A 13 32.97 6.14 -12.70
C LEU A 13 32.32 7.10 -11.70
N ALA A 14 32.71 8.38 -11.70
CA ALA A 14 32.10 9.39 -10.82
C ALA A 14 30.62 9.57 -11.12
N THR A 15 30.23 9.62 -12.40
CA THR A 15 28.84 9.74 -12.81
C THR A 15 28.03 8.50 -12.44
N ALA A 16 28.58 7.30 -12.67
CA ALA A 16 27.95 6.05 -12.27
C ALA A 16 27.78 5.95 -10.74
N GLY A 17 28.80 6.33 -9.97
CA GLY A 17 28.74 6.37 -8.51
C GLY A 17 27.69 7.37 -8.00
N ALA A 18 27.66 8.59 -8.56
CA ALA A 18 26.65 9.59 -8.22
C ALA A 18 25.23 9.13 -8.57
N TRP A 19 25.07 8.47 -9.72
CA TRP A 19 23.78 7.92 -10.15
C TRP A 19 23.31 6.79 -9.24
N LEU A 20 24.19 5.87 -8.87
CA LEU A 20 23.89 4.79 -7.93
C LEU A 20 23.50 5.35 -6.56
N TRP A 21 24.25 6.33 -6.04
CA TRP A 21 23.94 6.99 -4.78
C TRP A 21 22.56 7.65 -4.80
N HIS A 22 22.27 8.41 -5.86
CA HIS A 22 20.99 9.06 -6.03
C HIS A 22 19.83 8.04 -6.11
N ASN A 23 20.04 6.92 -6.81
CA ASN A 23 19.03 5.88 -6.94
C ASN A 23 18.82 5.13 -5.62
N HIS A 24 19.88 4.94 -4.82
CA HIS A 24 19.80 4.31 -3.51
C HIS A 24 18.95 5.12 -2.52
N GLY A 25 19.17 6.45 -2.47
CA GLY A 25 18.39 7.33 -1.59
C GLY A 25 16.89 7.37 -1.88
N LEU A 26 16.47 7.09 -3.12
CA LEU A 26 15.04 6.98 -3.43
C LEU A 26 14.42 5.67 -2.90
N ARG A 27 15.17 4.56 -2.98
CA ARG A 27 14.74 3.26 -2.46
C ARG A 27 14.60 3.29 -0.93
N GLU A 28 15.54 3.91 -0.23
CA GLU A 28 15.47 4.09 1.23
C GLU A 28 14.21 4.86 1.64
N ARG A 29 13.87 5.94 0.94
CA ARG A 29 12.64 6.72 1.21
C ARG A 29 11.36 5.93 0.94
N ALA A 30 11.38 5.00 -0.02
CA ALA A 30 10.25 4.12 -0.28
C ALA A 30 10.12 3.08 0.85
N LEU A 31 11.25 2.49 1.24
CA LEU A 31 11.34 1.49 2.30
C LEU A 31 10.93 2.07 3.66
N GLU A 32 11.36 3.28 4.00
CA GLU A 32 10.95 3.97 5.23
C GLU A 32 9.43 4.19 5.28
N ARG A 33 8.81 4.58 4.16
CA ARG A 33 7.35 4.72 4.06
C ARG A 33 6.62 3.40 4.19
N VAL A 34 7.14 2.33 3.57
CA VAL A 34 6.57 0.99 3.74
C VAL A 34 6.65 0.58 5.20
N LYS A 35 7.80 0.75 5.85
CA LYS A 35 7.96 0.44 7.29
C LYS A 35 6.98 1.23 8.17
N GLN A 36 6.84 2.52 7.94
CA GLN A 36 5.88 3.35 8.68
C GLN A 36 4.44 2.87 8.47
N HIS A 37 4.07 2.55 7.22
CA HIS A 37 2.74 2.03 6.93
C HIS A 37 2.49 0.66 7.55
N CYS A 38 3.45 -0.26 7.46
CA CYS A 38 3.40 -1.57 8.09
C CYS A 38 3.25 -1.45 9.61
N SER A 39 4.00 -0.55 10.26
CA SER A 39 3.89 -0.26 11.69
C SER A 39 2.53 0.31 12.07
N ASN A 40 1.92 1.16 11.24
CA ASN A 40 0.60 1.73 11.51
C ASN A 40 -0.53 0.70 11.38
N VAL A 41 -0.33 -0.32 10.54
CA VAL A 41 -1.32 -1.38 10.25
C VAL A 41 -1.09 -2.62 11.12
N GLY A 42 0.01 -2.69 11.87
CA GLY A 42 0.34 -3.83 12.73
C GLY A 42 0.86 -5.06 11.99
N ILE A 43 1.46 -4.88 10.81
CA ILE A 43 2.01 -5.97 9.98
C ILE A 43 3.54 -5.90 9.90
N GLU A 44 4.20 -7.05 9.74
CA GLU A 44 5.66 -7.13 9.66
C GLU A 44 6.15 -7.26 8.21
N LEU A 45 7.20 -6.50 7.88
CA LEU A 45 7.83 -6.53 6.57
C LEU A 45 8.87 -7.65 6.53
N LEU A 46 8.62 -8.69 5.74
CA LEU A 46 9.37 -9.95 5.80
C LEU A 46 10.82 -9.80 5.33
N ASP A 47 11.03 -9.15 4.19
CA ASP A 47 12.36 -9.02 3.59
C ASP A 47 13.12 -7.77 4.05
N GLY A 48 12.49 -6.92 4.87
CA GLY A 48 13.04 -5.62 5.25
C GLY A 48 13.43 -4.75 4.05
N ASN A 49 12.92 -5.06 2.86
CA ASN A 49 13.42 -4.59 1.59
C ASN A 49 12.29 -4.41 0.55
N VAL A 50 12.50 -3.48 -0.37
CA VAL A 50 11.61 -3.24 -1.52
C VAL A 50 12.37 -3.55 -2.82
N ALA A 51 11.79 -4.43 -3.63
CA ALA A 51 12.31 -4.84 -4.93
C ALA A 51 11.75 -3.92 -6.02
N PHE A 52 12.63 -3.34 -6.82
CA PHE A 52 12.20 -2.49 -7.93
C PHE A 52 11.51 -3.34 -9.01
N LYS A 53 10.26 -2.97 -9.37
CA LYS A 53 9.47 -3.67 -10.38
C LYS A 53 9.58 -3.00 -11.74
N LYS A 54 9.20 -1.71 -11.82
CA LYS A 54 9.18 -0.93 -13.07
C LYS A 54 9.00 0.55 -12.82
N ILE A 55 9.30 1.36 -13.83
CA ILE A 55 8.89 2.77 -13.90
C ILE A 55 7.76 2.88 -14.92
N ALA A 56 6.66 3.51 -14.55
CA ALA A 56 5.50 3.69 -15.41
C ALA A 56 4.89 5.09 -15.23
N PHE A 57 4.24 5.61 -16.29
CA PHE A 57 3.42 6.80 -16.17
C PHE A 57 2.04 6.42 -15.64
N ILE A 58 1.81 6.66 -14.36
CA ILE A 58 0.56 6.32 -13.66
C ILE A 58 -0.20 7.60 -13.31
N LYS A 59 -1.53 7.53 -13.32
CA LYS A 59 -2.40 8.63 -12.91
C LYS A 59 -2.38 8.71 -11.38
N ASP A 60 -1.91 9.84 -10.86
CA ASP A 60 -1.94 10.18 -9.43
C ASP A 60 -3.40 10.28 -8.95
N ALA A 61 -3.65 10.25 -7.63
CA ALA A 61 -4.98 10.38 -7.02
C ALA A 61 -5.71 11.67 -7.44
N ARG A 62 -4.95 12.71 -7.80
CA ARG A 62 -5.45 13.99 -8.35
C ARG A 62 -5.71 13.99 -9.86
N GLY A 63 -5.61 12.82 -10.50
CA GLY A 63 -5.90 12.63 -11.91
C GLY A 63 -4.80 13.03 -12.90
N ARG A 64 -3.60 13.39 -12.44
CA ARG A 64 -2.48 13.80 -13.31
C ARG A 64 -1.56 12.61 -13.60
N ARG A 65 -1.15 12.41 -14.86
CA ARG A 65 -0.13 11.39 -15.20
C ARG A 65 1.24 11.86 -14.72
N ARG A 66 1.87 11.07 -13.84
CA ARG A 66 3.20 11.36 -13.30
C ARG A 66 4.08 10.13 -13.46
N LEU A 67 5.39 10.36 -13.58
CA LEU A 67 6.36 9.28 -13.55
C LEU A 67 6.32 8.63 -12.17
N ALA A 68 5.97 7.35 -12.13
CA ALA A 68 5.84 6.57 -10.92
C ALA A 68 6.82 5.41 -10.93
N ARG A 69 7.48 5.17 -9.80
CA ARG A 69 8.33 4.01 -9.59
C ARG A 69 7.57 2.99 -8.77
N VAL A 70 7.39 1.81 -9.33
CA VAL A 70 6.67 0.71 -8.68
C VAL A 70 7.71 -0.22 -8.06
N TYR A 71 7.57 -0.46 -6.76
CA TYR A 71 8.34 -1.46 -6.03
C TYR A 71 7.39 -2.50 -5.46
N ASN A 72 7.82 -3.76 -5.45
CA ASN A 72 7.14 -4.84 -4.76
C ASN A 72 7.84 -5.12 -3.42
N PHE A 73 7.09 -5.59 -2.44
CA PHE A 73 7.63 -6.05 -1.17
C PHE A 73 6.80 -7.21 -0.63
N GLU A 74 7.37 -8.00 0.26
CA GLU A 74 6.68 -9.11 0.93
C GLU A 74 6.42 -8.74 2.39
N PHE A 75 5.22 -9.03 2.88
CA PHE A 75 4.82 -8.80 4.27
C PHE A 75 4.15 -10.04 4.84
N THR A 76 4.13 -10.14 6.16
CA THR A 76 3.44 -11.20 6.91
C THR A 76 2.67 -10.61 8.07
N VAL A 77 1.54 -11.22 8.40
CA VAL A 77 0.67 -10.81 9.51
C VAL A 77 0.92 -11.67 10.74
N THR A 78 0.94 -13.01 10.55
CA THR A 78 1.09 -14.00 11.62
C THR A 78 2.40 -14.80 11.54
N GLY A 79 3.27 -14.49 10.58
CA GLY A 79 4.53 -15.21 10.35
C GLY A 79 4.41 -16.50 9.52
N GLU A 80 3.19 -17.04 9.35
CA GLU A 80 2.97 -18.28 8.58
C GLU A 80 2.72 -18.03 7.09
N THR A 81 2.03 -16.94 6.75
CA THR A 81 1.60 -16.63 5.38
C THR A 81 2.34 -15.41 4.85
N ARG A 82 2.83 -15.54 3.60
CA ARG A 82 3.49 -14.46 2.87
C ARG A 82 2.49 -13.78 1.96
N HIS A 83 2.39 -12.46 2.08
CA HIS A 83 1.54 -11.63 1.25
C HIS A 83 2.40 -10.62 0.49
N ASN A 84 2.02 -10.38 -0.76
CA ASN A 84 2.72 -9.43 -1.62
C ASN A 84 2.08 -8.04 -1.51
N GLY A 85 2.91 -7.04 -1.27
CA GLY A 85 2.55 -5.63 -1.31
C GLY A 85 3.22 -4.94 -2.50
N THR A 86 2.62 -3.85 -2.97
CA THR A 86 3.18 -2.99 -4.00
C THR A 86 3.15 -1.55 -3.51
N ILE A 87 4.28 -0.84 -3.60
CA ILE A 87 4.35 0.60 -3.37
C ILE A 87 4.64 1.32 -4.68
N THR A 88 3.76 2.25 -5.03
CA THR A 88 3.90 3.13 -6.18
C THR A 88 4.32 4.51 -5.70
N GLN A 89 5.59 4.87 -5.95
CA GLN A 89 6.18 6.14 -5.52
C GLN A 89 6.14 7.17 -6.65
N PHE A 90 5.54 8.33 -6.38
CA PHE A 90 5.45 9.48 -7.27
C PHE A 90 6.41 10.59 -6.78
N GLY A 91 7.63 10.61 -7.33
CA GLY A 91 8.67 11.56 -6.95
C GLY A 91 9.18 11.34 -5.51
N ALA A 92 9.52 12.43 -4.80
CA ALA A 92 10.13 12.33 -3.46
C ALA A 92 9.14 12.26 -2.28
N HIS A 93 7.89 12.70 -2.47
CA HIS A 93 6.96 12.94 -1.35
C HIS A 93 5.69 12.10 -1.40
N SER A 94 5.21 11.74 -2.59
CA SER A 94 3.94 11.04 -2.76
C SER A 94 4.20 9.56 -3.01
N ALA A 95 3.52 8.69 -2.27
CA ALA A 95 3.55 7.25 -2.52
C ALA A 95 2.18 6.66 -2.20
N GLN A 96 1.78 5.66 -2.97
CA GLN A 96 0.57 4.88 -2.80
C GLN A 96 0.98 3.46 -2.48
N ILE A 97 0.43 2.89 -1.42
CA ILE A 97 0.74 1.53 -0.97
C ILE A 97 -0.52 0.70 -1.18
N GLU A 98 -0.37 -0.41 -1.89
CA GLU A 98 -1.40 -1.40 -2.14
C GLU A 98 -0.95 -2.72 -1.52
N LEU A 99 -1.77 -3.27 -0.64
CA LEU A 99 -1.54 -4.55 0.00
C LEU A 99 -2.47 -5.58 -0.63
N ALA A 100 -1.95 -6.78 -0.91
CA ALA A 100 -2.81 -7.89 -1.23
C ALA A 100 -3.77 -8.16 -0.05
N PRO A 101 -4.98 -8.69 -0.32
CA PRO A 101 -5.88 -9.10 0.74
C PRO A 101 -5.17 -10.02 1.73
N TYR A 102 -5.23 -9.65 3.01
CA TYR A 102 -4.64 -10.41 4.10
C TYR A 102 -5.71 -10.64 5.18
N PRO A 103 -5.63 -11.76 5.92
CA PRO A 103 -6.52 -11.99 7.05
C PRO A 103 -6.19 -10.96 8.13
N MET A 104 -7.11 -10.02 8.37
CA MET A 104 -6.96 -9.05 9.45
C MET A 104 -7.27 -9.77 10.77
N PRO A 105 -6.37 -9.77 11.76
CA PRO A 105 -6.66 -10.32 13.07
C PRO A 105 -7.89 -9.59 13.63
N PHE A 106 -8.88 -10.34 14.11
CA PHE A 106 -10.15 -9.78 14.60
C PHE A 106 -9.98 -8.90 15.87
N ASP A 107 -8.81 -8.90 16.51
CA ASP A 107 -8.55 -8.27 17.80
C ASP A 107 -8.38 -6.74 17.75
N ASP A 108 -8.07 -6.13 16.59
CA ASP A 108 -7.84 -4.67 16.47
C ASP A 108 -9.02 -3.89 15.90
N THR A 109 -10.18 -4.52 15.79
CA THR A 109 -11.41 -3.73 15.65
C THR A 109 -11.57 -2.97 16.97
N PRO A 110 -11.63 -1.63 17.03
CA PRO A 110 -12.15 -0.97 18.23
C PRO A 110 -13.44 -1.71 18.58
N PRO A 111 -13.59 -2.16 19.84
CA PRO A 111 -14.58 -3.15 20.24
C PRO A 111 -15.86 -2.76 19.54
N VAL A 112 -16.34 -3.65 18.66
CA VAL A 112 -17.54 -3.45 17.84
C VAL A 112 -18.52 -2.72 18.73
N VAL A 113 -18.67 -1.39 18.55
CA VAL A 113 -19.59 -0.59 19.36
C VAL A 113 -20.90 -1.25 19.05
N ASP A 114 -21.41 -2.05 19.99
CA ASP A 114 -22.44 -3.06 19.79
C ASP A 114 -23.26 -2.63 18.60
N VAL A 115 -22.88 -3.09 17.41
CA VAL A 115 -23.68 -2.81 16.23
C VAL A 115 -24.84 -3.67 16.58
N VAL A 116 -25.84 -3.02 17.18
CA VAL A 116 -27.13 -3.58 17.52
C VAL A 116 -27.44 -4.34 16.27
N LYS A 117 -27.21 -5.66 16.28
CA LYS A 117 -27.59 -6.53 15.19
C LYS A 117 -29.05 -6.14 15.08
N PRO A 118 -29.49 -5.47 14.00
CA PRO A 118 -30.87 -5.05 13.92
C PRO A 118 -31.60 -6.35 14.17
N SER A 119 -32.26 -6.42 15.34
CA SER A 119 -32.86 -7.65 15.82
C SER A 119 -33.69 -8.06 14.64
N ALA A 120 -33.42 -9.23 14.07
CA ALA A 120 -34.14 -9.71 12.91
C ALA A 120 -35.59 -9.87 13.39
N GLN A 121 -36.33 -8.77 13.35
CA GLN A 121 -37.69 -8.67 13.79
C GLN A 121 -38.42 -9.26 12.60
N VAL A 122 -38.61 -10.57 12.68
CA VAL A 122 -39.39 -11.32 11.72
C VAL A 122 -40.80 -10.76 11.85
N ILE A 123 -41.12 -9.80 10.98
CA ILE A 123 -42.47 -9.29 10.84
C ILE A 123 -43.27 -10.43 10.20
N GLU A 124 -44.14 -11.06 10.98
CA GLU A 124 -45.09 -12.03 10.46
C GLU A 124 -45.97 -11.33 9.41
N LEU A 125 -45.93 -11.82 8.16
CA LEU A 125 -46.66 -11.25 7.03
C LEU A 125 -48.19 -11.14 7.28
N SER A 126 -48.73 -12.01 8.13
CA SER A 126 -50.12 -12.02 8.56
C SER A 126 -50.48 -10.76 9.35
N HIS A 127 -49.61 -10.33 10.27
CA HIS A 127 -49.81 -9.15 11.10
C HIS A 127 -49.80 -7.86 10.28
N TRP A 128 -48.80 -7.70 9.39
CA TRP A 128 -48.69 -6.54 8.50
C TRP A 128 -49.92 -6.38 7.58
N ARG A 129 -50.43 -7.50 7.06
CA ARG A 129 -51.60 -7.50 6.17
C ARG A 129 -52.89 -7.08 6.89
N GLN A 130 -53.04 -7.43 8.17
CA GLN A 130 -54.22 -7.03 8.95
C GLN A 130 -54.20 -5.54 9.31
N GLU A 131 -53.04 -4.98 9.65
CA GLU A 131 -52.91 -3.54 9.92
C GLU A 131 -53.17 -2.70 8.67
N HIS A 132 -52.61 -3.08 7.52
CA HIS A 132 -52.78 -2.33 6.26
C HIS A 132 -54.12 -2.55 5.55
N ASN A 133 -54.91 -3.57 5.92
CA ASN A 133 -56.24 -3.78 5.34
C ASN A 133 -57.36 -3.02 6.08
N LYS A 134 -57.07 -2.40 7.23
CA LYS A 134 -58.02 -1.52 7.95
C LYS A 134 -58.20 -0.14 7.30
N TRP A 135 -57.39 0.19 6.30
CA TRP A 135 -57.42 1.44 5.54
C TRP A 135 -57.75 1.20 4.06
N ARG A 136 -58.84 0.47 3.80
CA ARG A 136 -59.56 0.59 2.52
C ARG A 136 -61.02 0.95 2.83
N PRO A 137 -61.52 2.12 2.37
CA PRO A 137 -62.93 2.46 2.47
C PRO A 137 -63.80 1.52 1.64
#